data_AF-A0A656D655-F1
#
_entry.id   AF-A0A656D655-F1
#
_cell.length_a   1.000
_cell.length_b   1.000
_cell.length_c   1.000
_cell.angle_alpha   90.00
_cell.angle_beta   90.00
_cell.angle_gamma   90.00
#
_symmetry.space_group_name_H-M   'P 1'
#
loop_
_entity.id
_entity.type
_entity.pdbx_description
1 polymer ?
#
loop_
_entity_poly.entity_id
_entity_poly.type
_entity_poly.pdbx_seq_one_letter_code
_entity_poly.pdbx_strand_id
1 'polypeptide(L)'
;MSRVENNPAKFIFLLTFVLISMFLIVAIDNKIVRLAFAFALLISLSLIVNAMILSKRKKKMGNKISSYEDKQFEAPDEGFVIRKPEQGLSTSFEKLNPREEFKELLKKILLLIKKNIVADSVAFYWANEDKKQMVFEEGITDLGFNFVRRYNWDDDALSMVAKTGRPKLIGDINSSASEDVIKYQSPKAGSKSLLVHPRL
;
A
#
# COMPACT_ATOMS: atom_id res chain seq x y z
N MET A 1 16.62 -8.40 18.68
CA MET A 1 17.39 -8.37 17.41
C MET A 1 17.57 -9.80 16.89
N SER A 2 16.56 -10.38 16.21
CA SER A 2 16.68 -11.73 15.66
C SER A 2 17.36 -11.68 14.29
N ARG A 3 18.66 -12.00 14.31
CA ARG A 3 19.49 -12.25 13.14
C ARG A 3 18.78 -13.35 12.34
N VAL A 4 18.23 -13.04 11.17
CA VAL A 4 17.79 -14.11 10.26
C VAL A 4 19.07 -14.75 9.76
N GLU A 5 19.39 -15.84 10.42
CA GLU A 5 20.45 -16.75 10.06
C GLU A 5 20.07 -17.36 8.71
N ASN A 6 20.79 -16.97 7.66
CA ASN A 6 20.72 -17.63 6.38
C ASN A 6 21.32 -19.02 6.57
N ASN A 7 20.49 -19.98 7.01
CA ASN A 7 20.94 -21.34 7.26
C ASN A 7 21.36 -21.97 5.92
N PRO A 8 22.67 -22.20 5.68
CA PRO A 8 23.17 -22.71 4.41
C PRO A 8 22.60 -24.10 4.12
N ALA A 9 22.19 -24.86 5.13
CA ALA A 9 21.59 -26.17 4.96
C ALA A 9 20.26 -26.13 4.19
N LYS A 10 19.45 -25.07 4.36
CA LYS A 10 18.19 -24.92 3.61
C LYS A 10 18.43 -24.64 2.13
N PHE A 11 19.48 -23.88 1.82
CA PHE A 11 19.88 -23.59 0.45
C PHE A 11 20.47 -24.82 -0.24
N ILE A 12 21.34 -25.56 0.47
CA ILE A 12 21.93 -26.81 -0.02
C ILE A 12 20.82 -27.85 -0.29
N PHE A 13 19.87 -28.01 0.63
CA PHE A 13 18.74 -28.94 0.44
C PHE A 13 17.85 -28.57 -0.75
N LEU A 14 17.59 -27.27 -0.96
CA LEU A 14 16.82 -26.81 -2.11
C LEU A 14 17.57 -27.08 -3.43
N LEU A 15 18.88 -26.83 -3.45
CA LEU A 15 19.72 -27.05 -4.63
C LEU A 15 19.83 -28.53 -5.00
N THR A 16 20.00 -29.41 -4.01
CA THR A 16 20.05 -30.87 -4.24
C THR A 16 18.70 -31.40 -4.72
N PHE A 17 17.59 -30.92 -4.15
CA PHE A 17 16.24 -31.28 -4.60
C PHE A 17 15.99 -30.88 -6.07
N VAL A 18 16.42 -29.67 -6.46
CA VAL A 18 16.29 -29.21 -7.86
C VAL A 18 17.13 -30.08 -8.80
N LEU A 19 18.38 -30.40 -8.45
CA LEU A 19 19.24 -31.26 -9.26
C LEU A 19 18.66 -32.67 -9.44
N ILE A 20 18.13 -33.28 -8.38
CA ILE A 20 17.48 -34.60 -8.44
C ILE A 20 16.23 -34.55 -9.32
N SER A 21 15.41 -33.51 -9.18
CA SER A 21 14.21 -33.34 -10.02
C SER A 21 14.55 -33.16 -11.50
N MET A 22 15.66 -32.49 -11.81
CA MET A 22 16.13 -32.31 -13.19
C MET A 22 16.57 -33.64 -13.82
N PHE A 23 17.27 -34.50 -13.07
CA PHE A 23 17.64 -35.84 -13.52
C PHE A 23 16.43 -36.75 -13.76
N LEU A 24 15.42 -36.69 -12.87
CA LEU A 24 14.17 -37.42 -13.03
C LEU A 24 13.41 -37.02 -14.30
N ILE A 25 13.42 -35.74 -14.68
CA ILE A 25 12.79 -35.24 -15.90
C ILE A 25 13.49 -35.75 -17.16
N VAL A 26 14.83 -35.82 -17.14
CA VAL A 26 15.62 -36.31 -18.29
C VAL A 26 15.39 -37.81 -18.54
N ALA A 27 15.12 -38.59 -17.48
CA ALA A 27 14.82 -40.02 -17.56
C ALA A 27 13.40 -40.35 -18.10
N ILE A 28 12.56 -39.33 -18.38
CA ILE A 28 11.24 -39.53 -18.96
C ILE A 28 11.36 -39.60 -20.50
N ASP A 29 11.06 -40.76 -21.07
CA ASP A 29 11.10 -41.01 -22.52
C ASP A 29 10.01 -40.25 -23.30
N ASN A 30 8.88 -39.95 -22.65
CA ASN A 30 7.78 -39.23 -23.28
C ASN A 30 8.05 -37.71 -23.30
N LYS A 31 8.30 -37.18 -24.51
CA LYS A 31 8.59 -35.76 -24.76
C LYS A 31 7.51 -34.80 -24.23
N ILE A 32 6.24 -35.18 -24.29
CA ILE A 32 5.12 -34.33 -23.86
C ILE A 32 5.06 -34.27 -22.33
N VAL A 33 5.20 -35.43 -21.66
CA VAL A 33 5.23 -35.52 -20.20
C VAL A 33 6.45 -34.79 -19.64
N ARG A 34 7.60 -34.94 -20.30
CA ARG A 34 8.84 -34.25 -19.96
C ARG A 34 8.69 -32.73 -20.04
N LEU A 35 8.03 -32.22 -21.08
CA LEU A 35 7.78 -30.80 -21.27
C LEU A 35 6.80 -30.25 -20.21
N ALA A 36 5.74 -30.98 -19.90
CA ALA A 36 4.78 -30.59 -18.87
C ALA A 36 5.41 -30.49 -17.47
N PHE A 37 6.27 -31.44 -17.10
CA PHE A 37 7.00 -31.40 -15.83
C PHE A 37 8.02 -30.25 -15.77
N ALA A 38 8.71 -29.95 -16.87
CA ALA A 38 9.61 -28.81 -16.94
C ALA A 38 8.88 -27.47 -16.71
N PHE A 39 7.70 -27.29 -17.32
CA PHE A 39 6.86 -26.11 -17.06
C PHE A 39 6.36 -26.04 -15.62
N ALA A 40 5.96 -27.16 -15.02
CA ALA A 40 5.53 -27.21 -13.63
C ALA A 40 6.66 -26.79 -12.65
N LEU A 41 7.91 -27.17 -12.92
CA LEU A 41 9.06 -26.71 -12.14
C LEU A 41 9.32 -25.21 -12.30
N LEU A 42 9.22 -24.67 -13.52
CA LEU A 42 9.40 -23.23 -13.74
C LEU A 42 8.33 -22.39 -13.03
N ILE A 43 7.08 -22.84 -13.06
CA ILE A 43 5.96 -22.18 -12.37
C ILE A 43 6.17 -22.23 -10.85
N SER A 44 6.54 -23.38 -10.29
CA SER A 44 6.79 -23.51 -8.85
C SER A 44 7.97 -22.65 -8.37
N LEU A 45 9.06 -22.57 -9.16
CA LEU A 45 10.19 -21.70 -8.84
C LEU A 45 9.82 -20.22 -8.88
N SER A 46 9.03 -19.81 -9.88
CA SER A 46 8.51 -18.43 -9.98
C SER A 46 7.65 -18.05 -8.77
N LEU A 47 6.78 -18.96 -8.30
CA LEU A 47 5.98 -18.76 -7.10
C LEU A 47 6.85 -18.63 -5.83
N ILE A 48 7.88 -19.46 -5.67
CA ILE A 48 8.80 -19.40 -4.52
C ILE A 48 9.57 -18.07 -4.51
N VAL A 49 10.07 -17.62 -5.66
CA VAL A 49 10.77 -16.32 -5.78
C VAL A 49 9.84 -15.16 -5.44
N ASN A 50 8.62 -15.15 -5.97
CA ASN A 50 7.62 -14.13 -5.65
C ASN A 50 7.24 -14.12 -4.15
N ALA A 51 7.08 -15.29 -3.54
CA ALA A 51 6.84 -15.42 -2.10
C ALA A 51 8.03 -14.93 -1.26
N MET A 52 9.27 -15.17 -1.72
CA MET A 52 10.48 -14.69 -1.06
C MET A 52 10.60 -13.15 -1.14
N ILE A 53 10.23 -12.55 -2.28
CA ILE A 53 10.18 -11.09 -2.45
C ILE A 53 9.12 -10.48 -1.51
N LEU A 54 7.95 -11.09 -1.40
CA LEU A 54 6.87 -10.64 -0.52
C LEU A 54 7.26 -10.74 0.96
N SER A 55 7.94 -11.82 1.37
CA SER A 55 8.39 -12.00 2.76
C SER A 55 9.51 -11.02 3.15
N LYS A 56 10.44 -10.69 2.24
CA LYS A 56 11.43 -9.61 2.45
C LYS A 56 10.75 -8.25 2.63
N ARG A 57 9.68 -7.95 1.87
CA ARG A 57 8.87 -6.72 2.04
C ARG A 57 8.14 -6.69 3.38
N LYS A 58 7.54 -7.81 3.83
CA LYS A 58 6.95 -7.94 5.18
C LYS A 58 7.98 -7.72 6.29
N LYS A 59 9.20 -8.25 6.16
CA LYS A 59 10.25 -8.09 7.18
C LYS A 59 10.75 -6.64 7.30
N LYS A 60 10.83 -5.91 6.18
CA LYS A 60 11.16 -4.47 6.16
C LYS A 60 10.04 -3.61 6.77
N MET A 61 8.78 -4.03 6.66
CA MET A 61 7.62 -3.36 7.25
C MET A 61 7.46 -3.70 8.75
N GLY A 62 7.68 -4.96 9.15
CA GLY A 62 7.63 -5.42 10.54
C GLY A 62 8.72 -4.80 11.43
N ASN A 63 9.91 -4.57 10.88
CA ASN A 63 10.98 -3.86 11.60
C ASN A 63 10.67 -2.38 11.85
N LYS A 64 9.74 -1.79 11.08
CA LYS A 64 9.28 -0.40 11.28
C LYS A 64 8.11 -0.30 12.27
N ILE A 65 7.40 -1.41 12.52
CA ILE A 65 6.27 -1.50 13.47
C ILE A 65 6.73 -1.93 14.86
N SER A 66 7.83 -2.69 14.98
CA SER A 66 8.40 -3.19 16.27
C SER A 66 8.92 -2.10 17.23
N SER A 67 8.79 -0.82 16.90
CA SER A 67 9.27 0.30 17.73
C SER A 67 8.19 0.97 18.58
N TYR A 68 6.96 0.45 18.59
CA TYR A 68 5.91 0.95 19.48
C TYR A 68 5.69 -0.07 20.59
N GLU A 69 6.41 0.15 21.68
CA GLU A 69 6.16 -0.51 22.96
C GLU A 69 4.79 -0.04 23.47
N ASP A 70 3.89 -0.99 23.74
CA ASP A 70 2.54 -0.78 24.21
C ASP A 70 2.60 -0.26 25.67
N LYS A 71 2.61 1.07 25.83
CA LYS A 71 2.43 1.67 27.16
C LYS A 71 0.94 1.63 27.48
N GLN A 72 0.56 0.67 28.33
CA GLN A 72 -0.71 0.74 29.04
C GLN A 72 -0.70 2.00 29.92
N PHE A 73 -1.57 2.95 29.59
CA PHE A 73 -1.87 4.08 30.46
C PHE A 73 -3.02 3.66 31.37
N GLU A 74 -2.73 3.42 32.65
CA GLU A 74 -3.75 3.49 33.69
C GLU A 74 -4.23 4.95 33.78
N ALA A 75 -5.54 5.15 33.69
CA ALA A 75 -6.14 6.46 33.85
C ALA A 75 -5.90 6.92 35.31
N PRO A 76 -5.34 8.11 35.55
CA PRO A 76 -5.22 8.61 36.91
C PRO A 76 -6.62 8.94 37.47
N ASP A 77 -6.89 8.46 38.68
CA ASP A 77 -8.16 8.65 39.40
C ASP A 77 -8.38 10.10 39.86
N GLU A 78 -7.39 10.97 39.66
CA GLU A 78 -7.40 12.36 40.10
C GLU A 78 -7.44 13.30 38.91
N GLY A 79 -8.41 14.22 38.94
CA GLY A 79 -8.70 15.17 37.87
C GLY A 79 -7.51 16.01 37.39
N PHE A 80 -7.69 16.63 36.24
CA PHE A 80 -6.66 17.36 35.49
C PHE A 80 -6.12 18.58 36.27
N VAL A 81 -5.06 18.38 37.06
CA VAL A 81 -4.31 19.48 37.68
C VAL A 81 -3.23 19.93 36.71
N ILE A 82 -3.40 21.12 36.11
CA ILE A 82 -2.35 21.76 35.32
C ILE A 82 -1.23 22.21 36.27
N ARG A 83 -0.22 21.38 36.46
CA ARG A 83 1.04 21.81 37.08
C ARG A 83 1.95 22.40 36.01
N LYS A 84 2.37 23.64 36.21
CA LYS A 84 3.40 24.32 35.40
C LYS A 84 4.67 23.44 35.44
N PRO A 85 5.18 22.94 34.30
CA PRO A 85 6.30 22.00 34.32
C PRO A 85 7.58 22.74 34.72
N GLU A 86 8.18 22.29 35.82
CA GLU A 86 9.55 22.65 36.16
C GLU A 86 10.51 22.05 35.13
N GLN A 87 11.50 22.87 34.77
CA GLN A 87 12.51 22.60 33.77
C GLN A 87 13.38 21.42 34.20
N GLY A 88 13.43 20.35 33.39
CA GLY A 88 14.50 19.36 33.52
C GLY A 88 14.16 17.91 33.13
N LEU A 89 13.68 17.65 31.90
CA LEU A 89 14.02 16.39 31.21
C LEU A 89 13.69 16.52 29.71
N SER A 90 14.72 16.79 28.91
CA SER A 90 14.62 16.84 27.46
C SER A 90 14.43 15.44 26.87
N THR A 91 13.21 14.90 26.96
CA THR A 91 12.74 14.03 25.88
C THR A 91 12.16 14.97 24.83
N SER A 92 12.89 15.15 23.74
CA SER A 92 12.45 15.92 22.59
C SER A 92 11.25 15.23 21.96
N PHE A 93 10.06 15.43 22.52
CA PHE A 93 8.84 15.38 21.73
C PHE A 93 8.97 16.52 20.74
N GLU A 94 9.50 16.22 19.55
CA GLU A 94 9.37 17.12 18.43
C GLU A 94 7.86 17.24 18.20
N LYS A 95 7.29 18.33 18.73
CA LYS A 95 5.88 18.64 18.61
C LYS A 95 5.65 18.86 17.12
N LEU A 96 5.20 17.81 16.43
CA LEU A 96 4.91 17.85 15.00
C LEU A 96 4.05 19.07 14.71
N ASN A 97 4.32 19.72 13.58
CA ASN A 97 3.44 20.77 13.10
C ASN A 97 2.02 20.18 12.99
N PRO A 98 0.94 20.88 13.43
CA PRO A 98 -0.43 20.36 13.33
C PRO A 98 -0.81 19.81 11.94
N ARG A 99 -0.22 20.36 10.88
CA ARG A 99 -0.41 19.88 9.52
C ARG A 99 0.22 18.50 9.27
N GLU A 100 1.39 18.25 9.85
CA GLU A 100 2.08 16.95 9.74
C GLU A 100 1.35 15.89 10.55
N GLU A 101 0.88 16.25 11.75
CA GLU A 101 0.04 15.37 12.58
C GLU A 101 -1.25 14.97 11.83
N PHE A 102 -1.94 15.93 11.22
CA PHE A 102 -3.11 15.67 10.39
C PHE A 102 -2.81 14.70 9.24
N LYS A 103 -1.69 14.92 8.52
CA LYS A 103 -1.29 14.04 7.41
C LYS A 103 -1.01 12.61 7.87
N GLU A 104 -0.29 12.44 8.98
CA GLU A 104 -0.01 11.13 9.54
C GLU A 104 -1.30 10.40 9.95
N LEU A 105 -2.24 11.11 10.58
CA LEU A 105 -3.55 10.55 10.90
C LEU A 105 -4.34 10.18 9.64
N LEU A 106 -4.43 11.08 8.67
CA LEU A 106 -5.13 10.86 7.40
C LEU A 106 -4.58 9.64 6.67
N LYS A 107 -3.25 9.47 6.65
CA LYS A 107 -2.60 8.31 6.04
C LYS A 107 -2.98 6.99 6.70
N LYS A 108 -3.08 6.96 8.04
CA LYS A 108 -3.55 5.78 8.79
C LYS A 108 -5.01 5.45 8.43
N ILE A 109 -5.87 6.46 8.36
CA ILE A 109 -7.29 6.29 7.97
C ILE A 109 -7.39 5.76 6.54
N LEU A 110 -6.68 6.37 5.59
CA LEU A 110 -6.65 5.94 4.19
C LEU A 110 -6.15 4.49 4.08
N LEU A 111 -5.12 4.11 4.83
CA LEU A 111 -4.64 2.73 4.86
C LEU A 111 -5.71 1.75 5.36
N LEU A 112 -6.47 2.12 6.39
CA LEU A 112 -7.59 1.32 6.87
C LEU A 112 -8.68 1.18 5.81
N ILE A 113 -9.08 2.29 5.16
CA ILE A 113 -10.07 2.28 4.08
C ILE A 113 -9.60 1.33 2.97
N LYS A 114 -8.40 1.56 2.42
CA LYS A 114 -7.81 0.74 1.34
C LYS A 114 -7.85 -0.75 1.64
N LYS A 115 -7.53 -1.15 2.89
CA LYS A 115 -7.55 -2.55 3.32
C LYS A 115 -8.95 -3.13 3.42
N ASN A 116 -9.91 -2.38 3.97
CA ASN A 116 -11.28 -2.86 4.18
C ASN A 116 -12.06 -2.98 2.87
N ILE A 117 -11.84 -2.07 1.91
CA ILE A 117 -12.48 -2.14 0.59
C ILE A 117 -11.64 -2.88 -0.46
N VAL A 118 -10.48 -3.41 -0.07
CA VAL A 118 -9.54 -4.14 -0.94
C VAL A 118 -9.21 -3.37 -2.24
N ALA A 119 -8.88 -2.08 -2.10
CA ALA A 119 -8.53 -1.23 -3.23
C ALA A 119 -7.02 -1.24 -3.53
N ASP A 120 -6.66 -1.13 -4.81
CA ASP A 120 -5.26 -0.96 -5.24
C ASP A 120 -4.71 0.42 -4.87
N SER A 121 -5.57 1.44 -4.85
CA SER A 121 -5.22 2.82 -4.55
C SER A 121 -6.33 3.55 -3.80
N VAL A 122 -5.97 4.48 -2.94
CA VAL A 122 -6.89 5.39 -2.24
C VAL A 122 -6.24 6.76 -2.09
N ALA A 123 -7.01 7.83 -2.16
CA ALA A 123 -6.49 9.18 -1.97
C ALA A 123 -7.56 10.12 -1.42
N PHE A 124 -7.08 11.19 -0.78
CA PHE A 124 -7.89 12.31 -0.34
C PHE A 124 -7.49 13.57 -1.09
N TYR A 125 -8.49 14.26 -1.62
CA TYR A 125 -8.35 15.53 -2.34
C TYR A 125 -9.25 16.58 -1.71
N TRP A 126 -8.74 17.79 -1.60
CA TRP A 126 -9.55 18.98 -1.36
C TRP A 126 -10.17 19.47 -2.66
N ALA A 127 -11.44 19.83 -2.60
CA ALA A 127 -12.11 20.60 -3.64
C ALA A 127 -12.02 22.08 -3.27
N ASN A 128 -11.30 22.87 -4.07
CA ASN A 128 -11.29 24.31 -3.97
C ASN A 128 -12.33 24.88 -4.93
N GLU A 129 -13.50 25.24 -4.40
CA GLU A 129 -14.62 25.73 -5.21
C GLU A 129 -14.32 27.10 -5.84
N ASP A 130 -13.71 28.01 -5.08
CA ASP A 130 -13.36 29.36 -5.55
C ASP A 130 -12.49 29.33 -6.82
N LYS A 131 -11.49 28.45 -6.81
CA LYS A 131 -10.54 28.28 -7.93
C LYS A 131 -10.94 27.19 -8.89
N LYS A 132 -12.05 26.47 -8.63
CA LYS A 132 -12.49 25.28 -9.36
C LYS A 132 -11.32 24.30 -9.58
N GLN A 133 -10.66 23.90 -8.49
CA GLN A 133 -9.47 23.05 -8.52
C GLN A 133 -9.58 21.87 -7.56
N MET A 134 -9.06 20.72 -7.97
CA MET A 134 -8.77 19.61 -7.06
C MET A 134 -7.34 19.74 -6.57
N VAL A 135 -7.13 19.57 -5.26
CA VAL A 135 -5.81 19.66 -4.63
C VAL A 135 -5.56 18.39 -3.83
N PHE A 136 -4.53 17.64 -4.21
CA PHE A 136 -4.12 16.42 -3.51
C PHE A 136 -3.58 16.74 -2.11
N GLU A 137 -4.03 16.00 -1.10
CA GLU A 137 -3.47 16.08 0.25
C GLU A 137 -2.59 14.86 0.57
N GLU A 138 -3.15 13.66 0.45
CA GLU A 138 -2.48 12.40 0.77
C GLU A 138 -3.13 11.20 0.06
N GLY A 139 -2.35 10.15 -0.21
CA GLY A 139 -2.80 8.97 -0.92
C GLY A 139 -1.81 7.79 -0.87
N ILE A 140 -2.34 6.60 -1.10
CA ILE A 140 -1.59 5.34 -1.10
C ILE A 140 -1.96 4.60 -2.38
N THR A 141 -0.95 4.13 -3.13
CA THR A 141 -1.17 3.38 -4.37
C THR A 141 -0.18 2.23 -4.50
N ASP A 142 -0.66 1.08 -4.98
CA ASP A 142 0.14 -0.08 -5.35
C ASP A 142 0.42 -0.15 -6.87
N LEU A 143 -0.18 0.74 -7.67
CA LEU A 143 -0.17 0.69 -9.14
C LEU A 143 1.00 1.44 -9.79
N GLY A 144 1.92 1.99 -8.99
CA GLY A 144 3.16 2.61 -9.48
C GLY A 144 3.01 3.98 -10.15
N PHE A 145 1.83 4.61 -10.08
CA PHE A 145 1.63 6.00 -10.50
C PHE A 145 1.86 6.99 -9.35
N ASN A 146 2.05 8.26 -9.69
CA ASN A 146 2.03 9.38 -8.74
C ASN A 146 0.71 10.13 -8.83
N PHE A 147 0.20 10.57 -7.67
CA PHE A 147 -0.99 11.41 -7.60
C PHE A 147 -0.68 12.82 -8.14
N VAL A 148 -1.53 13.31 -9.03
CA VAL A 148 -1.44 14.66 -9.58
C VAL A 148 -1.75 15.67 -8.47
N ARG A 149 -0.77 16.53 -8.13
CA ARG A 149 -0.89 17.42 -6.96
C ARG A 149 -2.04 18.42 -7.06
N ARG A 150 -2.32 18.91 -8.26
CA ARG A 150 -3.38 19.89 -8.52
C ARG A 150 -3.82 19.81 -9.97
N TYR A 151 -5.12 19.90 -10.20
CA TYR A 151 -5.69 20.05 -11.53
C TYR A 151 -7.02 20.82 -11.47
N ASN A 152 -7.42 21.42 -12.60
CA ASN A 152 -8.68 22.16 -12.69
C ASN A 152 -9.86 21.19 -12.73
N TRP A 153 -11.00 21.63 -12.21
CA TRP A 153 -12.23 20.88 -12.35
C TRP A 153 -12.57 20.68 -13.81
N ASP A 154 -13.02 19.48 -14.13
CA ASP A 154 -13.34 19.06 -15.49
C ASP A 154 -14.52 18.07 -15.45
N ASP A 155 -14.75 17.35 -16.54
CA ASP A 155 -15.77 16.30 -16.65
C ASP A 155 -15.27 14.92 -16.19
N ASP A 156 -14.33 14.91 -15.23
CA ASP A 156 -13.88 13.68 -14.57
C ASP A 156 -14.74 13.30 -13.37
N ALA A 157 -14.58 12.07 -12.88
CA ALA A 157 -15.38 11.54 -11.78
C ALA A 157 -15.22 12.35 -10.48
N LEU A 158 -14.00 12.77 -10.14
CA LEU A 158 -13.73 13.46 -8.89
C LEU A 158 -14.29 14.89 -8.91
N SER A 159 -14.10 15.59 -10.03
CA SER A 159 -14.69 16.91 -10.25
C SER A 159 -16.23 16.87 -10.24
N MET A 160 -16.84 15.83 -10.82
CA MET A 160 -18.30 15.68 -10.79
C MET A 160 -18.83 15.49 -9.35
N VAL A 161 -18.15 14.69 -8.53
CA VAL A 161 -18.52 14.55 -7.11
C VAL A 161 -18.33 15.85 -6.35
N ALA A 162 -17.23 16.58 -6.60
CA ALA A 162 -17.02 17.89 -6.00
C ALA A 162 -18.13 18.90 -6.37
N LYS A 163 -18.54 18.93 -7.65
CA LYS A 163 -19.61 19.82 -8.15
C LYS A 163 -21.00 19.48 -7.58
N THR A 164 -21.29 18.19 -7.41
CA THR A 164 -22.66 17.73 -7.12
C THR A 164 -22.89 17.35 -5.66
N GLY A 165 -21.82 17.12 -4.90
CA GLY A 165 -21.88 16.55 -3.56
C GLY A 165 -22.44 15.12 -3.51
N ARG A 166 -22.54 14.42 -4.66
CA ARG A 166 -23.10 13.06 -4.74
C ARG A 166 -21.98 12.04 -4.97
N PRO A 167 -21.98 10.90 -4.25
CA PRO A 167 -21.00 9.85 -4.48
C PRO A 167 -21.15 9.24 -5.88
N LYS A 168 -20.06 8.70 -6.41
CA LYS A 168 -20.00 8.06 -7.73
C LYS A 168 -19.24 6.74 -7.66
N LEU A 169 -19.85 5.68 -8.18
CA LEU A 169 -19.23 4.37 -8.39
C LEU A 169 -19.18 4.11 -9.90
N ILE A 170 -18.02 3.72 -10.39
CA ILE A 170 -17.79 3.40 -11.80
C ILE A 170 -17.08 2.04 -11.84
N GLY A 171 -17.73 1.06 -12.46
CA GLY A 171 -17.14 -0.24 -12.78
C GLY A 171 -16.70 -0.31 -14.25
N ASP A 172 -15.93 -1.34 -14.57
CA ASP A 172 -15.55 -1.72 -15.94
C ASP A 172 -15.08 -0.55 -16.83
N ILE A 173 -14.23 0.30 -16.27
CA ILE A 173 -13.62 1.42 -16.98
C ILE A 173 -12.75 0.86 -18.10
N ASN A 174 -13.14 1.15 -19.34
CA ASN A 174 -12.34 0.82 -20.51
C ASN A 174 -11.02 1.62 -20.46
N SER A 175 -9.91 0.96 -20.78
CA SER A 175 -8.58 1.60 -20.78
C SER A 175 -8.54 2.86 -21.67
N SER A 176 -9.28 2.87 -22.78
CA SER A 176 -9.41 4.03 -23.69
C SER A 176 -10.17 5.21 -23.09
N ALA A 177 -11.11 4.97 -22.18
CA ALA A 177 -11.91 6.00 -21.50
C ALA A 177 -11.34 6.41 -20.13
N SER A 178 -10.30 5.72 -19.66
CA SER A 178 -9.72 5.97 -18.32
C SER A 178 -9.20 7.40 -18.16
N GLU A 179 -8.74 8.03 -19.25
CA GLU A 179 -8.18 9.39 -19.23
C GLU A 179 -9.23 10.46 -18.95
N ASP A 180 -10.43 10.28 -19.51
CA ASP A 180 -11.53 11.22 -19.34
C ASP A 180 -12.12 11.11 -17.93
N VAL A 181 -12.13 9.89 -17.39
CA VAL A 181 -12.76 9.59 -16.10
C VAL A 181 -11.80 9.83 -14.92
N ILE A 182 -10.49 9.63 -15.11
CA ILE A 182 -9.48 9.62 -14.04
C ILE A 182 -8.30 10.52 -14.41
N LYS A 183 -8.31 11.75 -13.90
CA LYS A 183 -7.26 12.76 -14.18
C LYS A 183 -6.14 12.80 -13.14
N TYR A 184 -6.31 12.12 -12.02
CA TYR A 184 -5.41 12.26 -10.87
C TYR A 184 -4.18 11.35 -10.90
N GLN A 185 -3.95 10.60 -11.97
CA GLN A 185 -2.86 9.62 -12.09
C GLN A 185 -1.80 10.06 -13.10
N SER A 186 -0.52 10.02 -12.70
CA SER A 186 0.61 10.27 -13.60
C SER A 186 1.83 9.40 -13.24
N PRO A 187 2.30 8.50 -14.12
CA PRO A 187 1.69 8.10 -15.39
C PRO A 187 0.34 7.39 -15.19
N LYS A 188 -0.41 7.21 -16.27
CA LYS A 188 -1.70 6.51 -16.25
C LYS A 188 -1.51 5.05 -15.85
N ALA A 189 -2.40 4.52 -15.00
CA ALA A 189 -2.27 3.16 -14.46
C ALA A 189 -3.41 2.19 -14.85
N GLY A 190 -4.28 2.59 -15.79
CA GLY A 190 -5.31 1.71 -16.34
C GLY A 190 -6.29 1.16 -15.30
N SER A 191 -6.81 2.02 -14.42
CA SER A 191 -7.76 1.60 -13.39
C SER A 191 -9.05 1.05 -13.99
N LYS A 192 -9.51 -0.09 -13.45
CA LYS A 192 -10.71 -0.80 -13.92
C LYS A 192 -11.99 -0.34 -13.24
N SER A 193 -11.88 0.21 -12.04
CA SER A 193 -13.02 0.71 -11.29
C SER A 193 -12.60 1.87 -10.41
N LEU A 194 -13.59 2.67 -10.01
CA LEU A 194 -13.41 3.85 -9.18
C LEU A 194 -14.61 4.04 -8.27
N LEU A 195 -14.35 4.30 -6.99
CA LEU A 195 -15.32 4.79 -6.03
C LEU A 195 -14.89 6.17 -5.55
N VAL A 196 -15.77 7.15 -5.66
CA VAL A 196 -15.58 8.51 -5.17
C VAL A 196 -16.71 8.83 -4.19
N HIS A 197 -16.34 9.28 -3.00
CA HIS A 197 -17.29 9.67 -1.96
C HIS A 197 -16.99 11.09 -1.48
N PRO A 198 -17.98 12.00 -1.43
CA PRO A 198 -17.80 13.33 -0.87
C PRO A 198 -17.67 13.22 0.65
N ARG A 199 -16.78 14.00 1.25
CA ARG A 199 -16.76 14.17 2.72
C ARG A 199 -17.33 15.55 3.02
N LEU A 200 -18.40 15.59 3.80
CA LEU A 200 -18.99 16.82 4.36
C LEU A 200 -18.03 17.42 5.39
#